data_AF-A0A1Q3DAD1-F1
#
_entry.id   AF-A0A1Q3DAD1-F1
#
_cell.length_a   1.000
_cell.length_b   1.000
_cell.length_c   1.000
_cell.angle_alpha   90.00
_cell.angle_beta   90.00
_cell.angle_gamma   90.00
#
_symmetry.space_group_name_H-M   'P 1'
#
loop_
_entity.id
_entity.type
_entity.pdbx_description
1 polymer ?
#
loop_
_entity_poly.entity_id
_entity_poly.type
_entity_poly.pdbx_seq_one_letter_code
_entity_poly.pdbx_strand_id
1 'polypeptide(L)'
;IIKPFKVTNEGITTKLFQQKILFAFNEKPITKEINLLKTFSLFKKHSVKMIEAKENHLSNKKLENQLQDSQIKEKIDSIKNNMIKNLCSDLPDAFWHRKRHMVSLPYEKNFIEQNIPTKTKPIQITYELMKYCEKEIQELLNKKLIEPSKSLWSCTTLVDLGLCLCLNL
;
A
#
# COMPACT_ATOMS: atom_id res chain seq x y z
N ILE A 1 -34.98 2.25 -38.10
CA ILE A 1 -33.70 1.51 -37.91
C ILE A 1 -34.00 0.03 -38.08
N ILE A 2 -33.45 -0.61 -39.12
CA ILE A 2 -33.73 -2.03 -39.42
C ILE A 2 -32.85 -2.89 -38.51
N LYS A 3 -33.47 -3.62 -37.57
CA LYS A 3 -32.85 -4.64 -36.72
C LYS A 3 -33.82 -5.82 -36.62
N PRO A 4 -33.36 -7.08 -36.59
CA PRO A 4 -31.97 -7.53 -36.59
C PRO A 4 -31.38 -7.74 -38.01
N PHE A 5 -30.07 -7.51 -38.16
CA PHE A 5 -29.29 -7.82 -39.37
C PHE A 5 -28.04 -8.62 -38.99
N LYS A 6 -27.51 -9.39 -39.95
CA LYS A 6 -26.26 -10.16 -39.83
C LYS A 6 -25.33 -9.77 -40.95
N VAL A 7 -24.07 -9.49 -40.61
CA VAL A 7 -23.02 -9.15 -41.57
C VAL A 7 -22.27 -10.43 -41.96
N THR A 8 -22.13 -10.70 -43.25
CA THR A 8 -21.33 -11.79 -43.81
C THR A 8 -20.22 -11.22 -44.71
N ASN A 9 -19.31 -12.07 -45.22
CA ASN A 9 -18.23 -11.64 -46.12
C ASN A 9 -18.75 -11.08 -47.46
N GLU A 10 -19.98 -11.42 -47.84
CA GLU A 10 -20.61 -11.04 -49.11
C GLU A 10 -21.52 -9.81 -48.98
N GLY A 11 -21.99 -9.48 -47.79
CA GLY A 11 -22.97 -8.40 -47.62
C GLY A 11 -23.64 -8.35 -46.25
N ILE A 12 -24.68 -7.51 -46.15
CA ILE A 12 -25.54 -7.40 -44.98
C ILE A 12 -26.84 -8.15 -45.27
N THR A 13 -27.20 -9.09 -44.40
CA THR A 13 -28.45 -9.85 -44.50
C THR A 13 -29.44 -9.42 -43.42
N THR A 14 -30.70 -9.25 -43.77
CA THR A 14 -31.78 -9.00 -42.81
C THR A 14 -33.03 -9.79 -43.20
N LYS A 15 -33.89 -10.09 -42.22
CA LYS A 15 -35.18 -10.77 -42.45
C LYS A 15 -36.29 -9.74 -42.27
N LEU A 16 -37.02 -9.45 -43.35
CA LEU A 16 -38.21 -8.61 -43.35
C LEU A 16 -39.37 -9.46 -43.87
N PHE A 17 -40.45 -9.57 -43.09
CA PHE A 17 -41.65 -10.35 -43.46
C PHE A 17 -41.31 -11.78 -43.93
N GLN A 18 -40.42 -12.46 -43.20
CA GLN A 18 -39.92 -13.82 -43.51
C GLN A 18 -39.10 -13.94 -44.82
N GLN A 19 -39.00 -12.87 -45.61
CA GLN A 19 -38.10 -12.80 -46.76
C GLN A 19 -36.70 -12.34 -46.34
N LYS A 20 -35.68 -13.04 -46.85
CA LYS A 20 -34.29 -12.70 -46.60
C LYS A 20 -33.83 -11.70 -47.66
N ILE A 21 -33.50 -10.49 -47.23
CA ILE A 21 -32.94 -9.45 -48.09
C ILE A 21 -31.42 -9.46 -47.91
N LEU A 22 -30.69 -9.48 -49.03
CA LEU A 22 -29.23 -9.40 -49.07
C LEU A 22 -28.83 -8.06 -49.73
N PHE A 23 -28.09 -7.26 -48.98
CA PHE A 23 -27.37 -6.10 -49.50
C PHE A 23 -25.93 -6.53 -49.76
N ALA A 24 -25.61 -6.89 -51.00
CA ALA A 24 -24.27 -7.34 -51.38
C ALA A 24 -23.26 -6.17 -51.35
N PHE A 25 -22.03 -6.46 -50.97
CA PHE A 25 -20.93 -5.51 -51.13
C PHE A 25 -20.45 -5.51 -52.58
N ASN A 26 -20.29 -4.32 -53.17
CA ASN A 26 -19.79 -4.19 -54.54
C ASN A 26 -18.34 -4.67 -54.67
N GLU A 27 -17.56 -4.56 -53.59
CA GLU A 27 -16.15 -4.94 -53.54
C GLU A 27 -15.86 -5.79 -52.30
N LYS A 28 -14.90 -6.71 -52.41
CA LYS A 28 -14.45 -7.49 -51.26
C LYS A 28 -13.74 -6.54 -50.27
N PRO A 29 -14.00 -6.64 -48.95
CA PRO A 29 -13.30 -5.83 -47.97
C PRO A 29 -11.79 -6.06 -48.07
N ILE A 30 -11.05 -4.98 -48.33
CA ILE A 30 -9.60 -5.03 -48.51
C ILE A 30 -8.96 -5.25 -47.12
N THR A 31 -8.49 -6.46 -46.86
CA THR A 31 -7.89 -6.84 -45.56
C THR A 31 -6.70 -5.96 -45.16
N LYS A 32 -6.02 -5.34 -46.14
CA LYS A 32 -4.92 -4.39 -45.89
C LYS A 32 -5.39 -3.16 -45.11
N GLU A 33 -6.57 -2.61 -45.41
CA GLU A 33 -7.09 -1.42 -44.72
C GLU A 33 -7.47 -1.72 -43.26
N ILE A 34 -8.03 -2.90 -42.98
CA ILE A 34 -8.39 -3.30 -41.61
C ILE A 34 -7.14 -3.43 -40.72
N ASN A 35 -6.06 -4.02 -41.26
CA ASN A 35 -4.81 -4.14 -40.53
C ASN A 35 -4.15 -2.77 -40.30
N LEU A 36 -4.20 -1.87 -41.30
CA LEU A 36 -3.75 -0.49 -41.15
C LEU A 36 -4.54 0.23 -40.04
N LEU A 37 -5.87 0.12 -40.02
CA LEU A 37 -6.72 0.72 -39.00
C LEU A 37 -6.41 0.20 -37.59
N LYS A 38 -6.14 -1.10 -37.45
CA LYS A 38 -5.68 -1.69 -36.18
C LYS A 38 -4.35 -1.09 -35.73
N THR A 39 -3.39 -0.97 -36.64
CA THR A 39 -2.09 -0.36 -36.36
C THR A 39 -2.22 1.11 -35.98
N PHE A 40 -3.05 1.89 -36.68
CA PHE A 40 -3.33 3.28 -36.33
C PHE A 40 -4.01 3.42 -34.96
N SER A 41 -4.93 2.52 -34.62
CA SER A 41 -5.58 2.49 -33.30
C SER A 41 -4.57 2.22 -32.18
N LEU A 42 -3.69 1.24 -32.37
CA LEU A 42 -2.60 0.94 -31.43
C LEU A 42 -1.63 2.11 -31.28
N PHE A 43 -1.23 2.72 -32.40
CA PHE A 43 -0.36 3.89 -32.41
C PHE A 43 -0.99 5.07 -31.66
N LYS A 44 -2.26 5.39 -31.95
CA LYS A 44 -3.01 6.44 -31.24
C LYS A 44 -3.04 6.19 -29.74
N LYS A 45 -3.35 4.96 -29.32
CA LYS A 45 -3.39 4.58 -27.91
C LYS A 45 -2.02 4.75 -27.24
N HIS A 46 -0.95 4.37 -27.92
CA HIS A 46 0.42 4.54 -27.42
C HIS A 46 0.80 6.02 -27.30
N SER A 47 0.52 6.83 -28.33
CA SER A 47 0.80 8.27 -28.32
C SER A 47 0.07 8.99 -27.20
N VAL A 48 -1.21 8.68 -26.96
CA VAL A 48 -1.99 9.27 -25.85
C VAL A 48 -1.35 8.93 -24.50
N LYS A 49 -1.00 7.66 -24.25
CA LYS A 49 -0.32 7.26 -23.01
C LYS A 49 1.02 7.98 -22.82
N MET A 50 1.78 8.17 -23.90
CA MET A 50 3.04 8.91 -23.83
C MET A 50 2.83 10.40 -23.49
N ILE A 51 1.79 11.02 -24.02
CA ILE A 51 1.44 12.42 -23.71
C ILE A 51 1.08 12.54 -22.23
N GLU A 52 0.18 11.69 -21.74
CA GLU A 52 -0.25 11.66 -20.33
C GLU A 52 0.96 11.47 -19.38
N ALA A 53 1.87 10.55 -19.72
CA ALA A 53 3.09 10.34 -18.94
C ALA A 53 4.00 11.58 -18.91
N LYS A 54 4.11 12.30 -20.03
CA LYS A 54 4.90 13.54 -20.11
C LYS A 54 4.25 14.69 -19.35
N GLU A 55 2.93 14.82 -19.39
CA GLU A 55 2.18 15.81 -18.60
C GLU A 55 2.36 15.58 -17.10
N ASN A 56 2.23 14.33 -16.64
CA ASN A 56 2.46 13.96 -15.25
C ASN A 56 3.89 14.29 -14.79
N HIS A 57 4.90 13.98 -15.61
CA HIS A 57 6.29 14.31 -15.30
C HIS A 57 6.52 15.84 -15.22
N LEU A 58 5.91 16.62 -16.11
CA LEU A 58 6.02 18.08 -16.08
C LEU A 58 5.34 18.69 -14.84
N SER A 59 4.17 18.15 -14.45
CA SER A 59 3.47 18.55 -13.24
C SER A 59 4.31 18.29 -11.99
N ASN A 60 4.89 17.08 -11.87
CA ASN A 60 5.75 16.72 -10.75
C ASN A 60 6.99 17.63 -10.66
N LYS A 61 7.64 17.91 -11.80
CA LYS A 61 8.80 18.82 -11.82
C LYS A 61 8.44 20.24 -11.40
N LYS A 62 7.23 20.71 -11.74
CA LYS A 62 6.74 22.03 -11.29
C LYS A 62 6.53 22.06 -9.77
N LEU A 63 5.97 21.00 -9.20
CA LEU A 63 5.80 20.86 -7.75
C LEU A 63 7.15 20.80 -7.02
N GLU A 64 8.12 20.05 -7.54
CA GLU A 64 9.47 20.00 -6.99
C GLU A 64 10.13 21.38 -6.96
N ASN A 65 10.04 22.13 -8.05
CA ASN A 65 10.58 23.49 -8.11
C ASN A 65 9.90 24.43 -7.10
N GLN A 66 8.59 24.29 -6.89
CA GLN A 66 7.86 25.07 -5.88
C GLN A 66 8.26 24.68 -4.46
N LEU A 67 8.57 23.40 -4.21
CA LEU A 67 9.04 22.94 -2.90
C LEU A 67 10.45 23.44 -2.58
N GLN A 68 11.26 23.76 -3.59
CA GLN A 68 12.58 24.40 -3.42
C GLN A 68 12.50 25.90 -3.10
N ASP A 69 11.32 26.53 -3.21
CA ASP A 69 11.14 27.93 -2.83
C ASP A 69 11.36 28.09 -1.32
N SER A 70 12.31 28.98 -0.95
CA SER A 70 12.68 29.21 0.44
C SER A 70 11.50 29.67 1.28
N GLN A 71 10.57 30.45 0.70
CA GLN A 71 9.40 30.93 1.43
C GLN A 71 8.43 29.80 1.80
N ILE A 72 8.28 28.81 0.92
CA ILE A 72 7.41 27.64 1.18
C ILE A 72 8.06 26.75 2.23
N LYS A 73 9.37 26.51 2.12
CA LYS A 73 10.13 25.72 3.09
C LYS A 73 10.08 26.33 4.49
N GLU A 74 10.30 27.64 4.61
CA GLU A 74 10.21 28.36 5.89
C GLU A 74 8.81 28.26 6.51
N LYS A 75 7.75 28.33 5.70
CA LYS A 75 6.37 28.12 6.19
C LYS A 75 6.15 26.70 6.69
N ILE A 76 6.65 25.69 5.98
CA ILE A 76 6.57 24.28 6.40
C ILE A 76 7.30 24.10 7.74
N ASP A 77 8.52 24.64 7.87
CA ASP A 77 9.30 24.55 9.10
C ASP A 77 8.64 25.30 10.25
N SER A 78 8.05 26.47 9.99
CA SER A 78 7.27 27.23 10.98
C SER A 78 6.06 26.43 11.49
N ILE A 79 5.29 25.82 10.59
CA ILE A 79 4.15 24.97 10.94
C ILE A 79 4.61 23.76 11.76
N LYS A 80 5.69 23.08 11.32
CA LYS A 80 6.27 21.94 12.04
C LYS A 80 6.67 22.34 13.46
N ASN A 81 7.38 23.46 13.61
CA ASN A 81 7.80 23.95 14.91
C ASN A 81 6.61 24.35 15.80
N ASN A 82 5.55 24.91 15.22
CA ASN A 82 4.32 25.24 15.92
C ASN A 82 3.59 23.97 16.41
N MET A 83 3.48 22.95 15.56
CA MET A 83 2.90 21.65 15.96
C MET A 83 3.71 20.99 17.07
N ILE A 84 5.04 20.93 16.95
CA ILE A 84 5.92 20.40 18.00
C ILE A 84 5.72 21.19 19.29
N LYS A 85 5.72 22.53 19.23
CA LYS A 85 5.56 23.36 20.41
C LYS A 85 4.22 23.13 21.10
N ASN A 86 3.12 23.07 20.36
CA ASN A 86 1.78 22.91 20.94
C ASN A 86 1.51 21.48 21.43
N LEU A 87 1.99 20.46 20.71
CA LEU A 87 1.78 19.07 21.10
C LEU A 87 2.73 18.64 22.24
N CYS A 88 3.99 19.09 22.20
CA CYS A 88 5.00 18.76 23.20
C CYS A 88 5.00 19.71 24.40
N SER A 89 4.24 20.82 24.39
CA SER A 89 3.97 21.59 25.60
C SER A 89 3.03 20.85 26.54
N ASP A 90 2.06 20.12 25.97
CA ASP A 90 1.03 19.40 26.73
C ASP A 90 1.52 18.01 27.18
N LEU A 91 2.43 17.41 26.41
CA LEU A 91 3.22 16.24 26.80
C LEU A 91 4.71 16.59 26.77
N PRO A 92 5.25 17.25 27.82
CA PRO A 92 6.68 17.42 27.94
C PRO A 92 7.25 16.05 28.29
N ASP A 93 7.65 15.31 27.25
CA ASP A 93 8.64 14.24 27.39
C ASP A 93 8.31 13.17 28.46
N ALA A 94 7.05 12.75 28.54
CA ALA A 94 6.63 11.74 29.52
C ALA A 94 7.29 10.36 29.29
N PHE A 95 7.86 10.12 28.10
CA PHE A 95 8.41 8.80 27.72
C PHE A 95 9.91 8.81 27.38
N TRP A 96 10.49 9.90 26.84
CA TRP A 96 11.91 9.90 26.43
C TRP A 96 12.87 10.33 27.56
N HIS A 97 12.46 11.23 28.46
CA HIS A 97 13.20 11.52 29.69
C HIS A 97 13.28 10.30 30.64
N ARG A 98 12.32 9.36 30.58
CA ARG A 98 12.38 8.11 31.36
C ARG A 98 13.56 7.21 30.97
N LYS A 99 14.12 7.32 29.76
CA LYS A 99 15.27 6.49 29.34
C LYS A 99 16.63 6.97 29.87
N ARG A 100 16.73 8.15 30.49
CA ARG A 100 17.97 8.61 31.16
C ARG A 100 18.11 8.13 32.60
N HIS A 101 17.04 7.62 33.19
CA HIS A 101 17.09 6.97 34.48
C HIS A 101 16.83 5.48 34.26
N MET A 102 17.85 4.65 34.46
CA MET A 102 17.63 3.22 34.64
C MET A 102 16.75 3.06 35.88
N VAL A 103 15.44 2.94 35.69
CA VAL A 103 14.51 2.67 36.78
C VAL A 103 14.76 1.23 37.20
N SER A 104 15.56 1.05 38.26
CA SER A 104 15.53 -0.21 39.00
C SER A 104 14.16 -0.29 39.65
N LEU A 105 13.28 -1.14 39.11
CA LEU A 105 12.05 -1.49 39.81
C LEU A 105 12.44 -2.01 41.21
N PRO A 106 11.78 -1.55 42.30
CA PRO A 106 12.02 -2.12 43.61
C PRO A 106 11.67 -3.60 43.56
N TYR A 107 12.67 -4.46 43.68
CA TYR A 107 12.46 -5.90 43.77
C TYR A 107 11.79 -6.17 45.12
N GLU A 108 10.50 -6.50 45.10
CA GLU A 108 9.80 -6.97 46.29
C GLU A 108 10.50 -8.25 46.77
N LYS A 109 11.13 -8.19 47.94
CA LYS A 109 11.94 -9.28 48.51
C LYS A 109 11.18 -10.61 48.65
N ASN A 110 9.85 -10.55 48.67
CA ASN A 110 8.93 -11.67 48.84
C ASN A 110 8.14 -11.98 47.56
N PHE A 111 8.54 -11.44 46.41
CA PHE A 111 7.89 -11.71 45.15
C PHE A 111 8.10 -13.16 44.74
N ILE A 112 7.03 -13.94 44.77
CA ILE A 112 7.02 -15.32 44.30
C ILE A 112 6.48 -15.28 42.88
N GLU A 113 7.35 -15.40 41.88
CA GLU A 113 6.98 -15.40 40.45
C GLU A 113 5.89 -16.43 40.12
N GLN A 114 5.83 -17.53 40.89
CA GLN A 114 4.84 -18.60 40.73
C GLN A 114 3.39 -18.14 40.98
N ASN A 115 3.18 -17.00 41.65
CA ASN A 115 1.85 -16.48 41.95
C ASN A 115 1.25 -15.65 40.80
N ILE A 116 2.01 -15.38 39.74
CA ILE A 116 1.50 -14.66 38.57
C ILE A 116 1.00 -15.69 37.55
N PRO A 117 -0.28 -15.59 37.12
CA PRO A 117 -0.80 -16.46 36.08
C PRO A 117 -0.05 -16.19 34.76
N THR A 118 0.93 -17.03 34.47
CA THR A 118 2.04 -16.76 33.52
C THR A 118 1.85 -17.38 32.15
N LYS A 119 0.76 -18.10 31.91
CA LYS A 119 0.48 -18.79 30.64
C LYS A 119 -0.83 -18.29 30.03
N THR A 120 -0.73 -17.20 29.29
CA THR A 120 -1.83 -16.76 28.42
C THR A 120 -1.75 -17.55 27.11
N LYS A 121 -2.88 -18.09 26.64
CA LYS A 121 -2.91 -18.83 25.37
C LYS A 121 -2.56 -17.89 24.21
N PRO A 122 -1.73 -18.31 23.24
CA PRO A 122 -1.48 -17.52 22.05
C PRO A 122 -2.79 -17.16 21.35
N ILE A 123 -2.98 -15.88 21.00
CA ILE A 123 -4.09 -15.45 20.17
C ILE A 123 -3.88 -15.96 18.75
N GLN A 124 -4.95 -16.37 18.08
CA GLN A 124 -4.90 -16.78 16.68
C GLN A 124 -4.53 -15.58 15.80
N ILE A 125 -3.39 -15.67 15.12
CA ILE A 125 -2.88 -14.67 14.19
C ILE A 125 -3.09 -15.15 12.75
N THR A 126 -3.44 -14.24 11.84
CA THR A 126 -3.50 -14.50 10.40
C THR A 126 -2.10 -14.71 9.82
N TYR A 127 -1.97 -15.59 8.83
CA TYR A 127 -0.68 -15.96 8.21
C TYR A 127 0.13 -14.74 7.71
N GLU A 128 -0.53 -13.74 7.14
CA GLU A 128 0.14 -12.54 6.63
C GLU A 128 0.83 -11.72 7.72
N LEU A 129 0.16 -11.54 8.86
CA LEU A 129 0.71 -10.85 10.03
C LEU A 129 1.84 -11.67 10.67
N MET A 130 1.71 -12.99 10.73
CA MET A 130 2.77 -13.87 11.23
C MET A 130 4.07 -13.67 10.46
N LYS A 131 3.99 -13.67 9.12
CA LYS A 131 5.14 -13.48 8.24
C LYS A 131 5.79 -12.09 8.39
N TYR A 132 4.98 -11.06 8.69
CA TYR A 132 5.48 -9.72 8.98
C TYR A 132 6.23 -9.70 10.32
N CYS A 133 5.61 -10.23 11.38
CA CYS A 133 6.21 -10.29 12.71
C CYS A 133 7.53 -11.09 12.71
N GLU A 134 7.60 -12.21 11.99
CA GLU A 134 8.84 -12.98 11.84
C GLU A 134 9.99 -12.13 11.30
N LYS A 135 9.74 -11.28 10.28
CA LYS A 135 10.77 -10.41 9.72
C LYS A 135 11.27 -9.36 10.71
N GLU A 136 10.36 -8.71 11.43
CA GLU A 136 10.74 -7.73 12.45
C GLU A 136 11.54 -8.37 13.58
N ILE A 137 11.14 -9.55 14.05
CA ILE A 137 11.87 -10.30 15.08
C ILE A 137 13.29 -10.64 14.60
N GLN A 138 13.44 -11.11 13.36
CA GLN A 138 14.75 -11.39 12.79
C GLN A 138 15.63 -10.13 12.69
N GLU A 139 15.06 -9.00 12.32
CA GLU A 139 15.79 -7.73 12.30
C GLU A 139 16.27 -7.31 13.70
N LEU A 140 15.42 -7.48 14.72
CA LEU A 140 15.78 -7.18 16.11
C LEU A 140 16.86 -8.13 16.66
N LEU A 141 16.81 -9.42 16.32
CA LEU A 141 17.85 -10.41 16.65
C LEU A 141 19.19 -10.03 15.99
N ASN A 142 19.16 -9.67 14.71
CA ASN A 142 20.36 -9.24 13.98
C ASN A 142 20.99 -7.99 14.58
N LYS A 143 20.17 -7.06 15.06
CA LYS A 143 20.63 -5.86 15.79
C LYS A 143 21.06 -6.13 17.23
N LYS A 144 20.97 -7.39 17.70
CA LYS A 144 21.21 -7.82 19.09
C LYS A 144 20.42 -7.03 20.13
N LEU A 145 19.24 -6.55 19.74
CA LEU A 145 18.33 -5.84 20.65
C LEU A 145 17.52 -6.83 21.51
N ILE A 146 17.43 -8.09 21.08
CA ILE A 146 16.68 -9.17 21.72
C ILE A 146 17.48 -10.47 21.63
N GLU A 147 17.22 -11.41 22.54
CA GLU A 147 17.86 -12.74 22.59
C GLU A 147 16.83 -13.82 22.96
N PRO A 148 16.96 -15.06 22.46
CA PRO A 148 16.12 -16.18 22.90
C PRO A 148 16.30 -16.42 24.41
N SER A 149 15.19 -16.62 25.13
CA SER A 149 15.22 -16.93 26.57
C SER A 149 14.23 -18.04 26.91
N LYS A 150 14.56 -18.84 27.94
CA LYS A 150 13.68 -19.90 28.48
C LYS A 150 12.88 -19.37 29.67
N SER A 151 12.20 -18.25 29.49
CA SER A 151 11.41 -17.64 30.54
C SER A 151 10.09 -18.40 30.75
N LEU A 152 9.67 -18.57 32.01
CA LEU A 152 8.33 -19.07 32.35
C LEU A 152 7.22 -18.07 32.01
N TRP A 153 7.61 -16.83 31.67
CA TRP A 153 6.71 -15.73 31.38
C TRP A 153 6.40 -15.71 29.88
N SER A 154 5.11 -15.81 29.52
CA SER A 154 4.65 -15.55 28.15
C SER A 154 3.52 -14.53 28.11
N CYS A 155 3.81 -13.31 27.62
CA CYS A 155 2.80 -12.27 27.41
C CYS A 155 2.18 -12.39 26.01
N THR A 156 0.86 -12.29 25.90
CA THR A 156 0.18 -12.23 24.61
C THR A 156 0.01 -10.76 24.22
N THR A 157 0.88 -10.26 23.35
CA THR A 157 0.80 -8.88 22.84
C THR A 157 -0.25 -8.79 21.72
N LEU A 158 -1.32 -8.05 21.99
CA LEU A 158 -2.14 -7.42 20.95
C LEU A 158 -1.45 -6.09 20.58
N VAL A 159 -1.32 -5.88 19.28
CA VAL A 159 -0.58 -4.79 18.64
C VAL A 159 -1.05 -3.43 19.14
N ASP A 160 -0.29 -2.82 20.05
CA ASP A 160 -0.14 -1.37 20.19
C ASP A 160 1.11 -1.07 21.03
N LEU A 161 2.17 -0.63 20.35
CA LEU A 161 3.45 -0.14 20.87
C LEU A 161 4.25 -1.05 21.83
N GLY A 162 5.30 -1.66 21.29
CA GLY A 162 6.60 -1.75 21.98
C GLY A 162 6.84 -2.96 22.87
N LEU A 163 7.45 -3.99 22.27
CA LEU A 163 8.22 -5.09 22.89
C LEU A 163 7.61 -5.79 24.13
N CYS A 164 7.12 -7.01 23.90
CA CYS A 164 7.42 -8.13 24.79
C CYS A 164 7.50 -9.41 23.94
N LEU A 165 8.71 -9.97 23.84
CA LEU A 165 8.96 -11.24 23.16
C LEU A 165 8.86 -12.38 24.17
N CYS A 166 7.97 -13.33 23.89
CA CYS A 166 8.03 -14.65 24.49
C CYS A 166 7.91 -15.68 23.36
N LEU A 167 8.99 -15.84 22.60
CA LEU A 167 9.14 -16.99 21.69
C LEU A 167 9.45 -18.22 22.54
N ASN A 168 8.46 -19.08 22.70
CA ASN A 168 8.74 -20.50 22.88
C ASN A 168 8.83 -21.13 21.48
N LEU A 169 10.04 -21.53 21.10
CA LEU A 169 10.29 -22.61 20.14
C LEU A 169 10.42 -23.92 20.94
#